data_AF-A0A8C3PTM9-F1
#
_entry.id   AF-A0A8C3PTM9-F1
#
_cell.length_a   1.000
_cell.length_b   1.000
_cell.length_c   1.000
_cell.angle_alpha   90.00
_cell.angle_beta   90.00
_cell.angle_gamma   90.00
#
_symmetry.space_group_name_H-M   'P 1'
#
loop_
_entity.id
_entity.type
_entity.pdbx_description
1 polymer ?
#
loop_
_entity_poly.entity_id
_entity_poly.type
_entity_poly.pdbx_seq_one_letter_code
_entity_poly.pdbx_strand_id
1 'polypeptide(L)'
;MGRAGGRAAGPIPIPIPVPVPVPVRCRYRFGAGPGPRPTGGMEPAEAEFLAEKELVTIVPNFSLDRIHLIGGDLGPFNPGLPVEVPVWLAINLKQRQKCRLIPPEWMDVEKLEEIRDRERKEDTFTPMPSPYYMELTKLLLN
;
A
#
# COMPACT_ATOMS: atom_id res chain seq x y z
N MET A 1 -48.29 33.96 22.40
CA MET A 1 -47.74 32.87 23.24
C MET A 1 -47.70 31.60 22.39
N GLY A 2 -46.53 31.17 21.93
CA GLY A 2 -46.41 29.98 21.08
C GLY A 2 -44.96 29.75 20.68
N ARG A 3 -44.20 29.04 21.52
CA ARG A 3 -42.78 28.75 21.33
C ARG A 3 -42.60 27.79 20.15
N ALA A 4 -41.82 28.21 19.15
CA ALA A 4 -41.33 27.34 18.10
C ALA A 4 -40.36 26.30 18.69
N GLY A 5 -40.74 25.02 18.64
CA GLY A 5 -39.90 23.90 19.04
C GLY A 5 -38.88 23.58 17.95
N GLY A 6 -37.63 23.99 18.15
CA GLY A 6 -36.50 23.54 17.34
C GLY A 6 -36.20 22.08 17.65
N ARG A 7 -36.40 21.18 16.66
CA ARG A 7 -35.87 19.82 16.72
C ARG A 7 -34.38 19.88 16.43
N ALA A 8 -33.57 19.65 17.45
CA ALA A 8 -32.15 19.40 17.29
C ALA A 8 -31.97 18.17 16.38
N ALA A 9 -31.36 18.37 15.21
CA ALA A 9 -30.89 17.29 14.37
C ALA A 9 -29.76 16.57 15.13
N GLY A 10 -30.01 15.34 15.56
CA GLY A 10 -28.99 14.51 16.20
C GLY A 10 -27.82 14.22 15.24
N PRO A 11 -26.62 13.90 15.78
CA PRO A 11 -25.45 13.62 14.95
C PRO A 11 -25.71 12.41 14.05
N ILE A 12 -25.46 12.59 12.76
CA ILE A 12 -25.53 11.53 11.76
C ILE A 12 -24.49 10.46 12.15
N PRO A 13 -24.86 9.18 12.31
CA PRO A 13 -23.89 8.14 12.62
C PRO A 13 -22.92 8.00 11.43
N ILE A 14 -21.65 8.31 11.68
CA ILE A 14 -20.57 8.10 10.73
C ILE A 14 -20.42 6.57 10.61
N PRO A 15 -20.56 5.98 9.41
CA PRO A 15 -20.36 4.55 9.25
C PRO A 15 -18.90 4.23 9.58
N ILE A 16 -18.71 3.50 10.68
CA ILE A 16 -17.41 2.93 11.06
C ILE A 16 -16.97 2.11 9.83
N PRO A 17 -15.82 2.40 9.21
CA PRO A 17 -15.35 1.61 8.09
C PRO A 17 -15.16 0.19 8.61
N VAL A 18 -16.04 -0.71 8.15
CA VAL A 18 -15.84 -2.15 8.28
C VAL A 18 -14.43 -2.47 7.82
N PRO A 19 -13.71 -3.35 8.53
CA PRO A 19 -12.40 -3.80 8.08
C PRO A 19 -12.59 -4.36 6.68
N VAL A 20 -12.16 -3.59 5.69
CA VAL A 20 -12.07 -4.09 4.33
C VAL A 20 -11.09 -5.26 4.42
N PRO A 21 -11.48 -6.44 3.92
CA PRO A 21 -10.50 -7.49 3.73
C PRO A 21 -9.44 -6.88 2.82
N VAL A 22 -8.26 -6.59 3.37
CA VAL A 22 -7.05 -6.55 2.56
C VAL A 22 -7.10 -7.85 1.76
N PRO A 23 -7.09 -7.80 0.43
CA PRO A 23 -6.85 -8.99 -0.34
C PRO A 23 -5.35 -9.27 -0.20
N VAL A 24 -4.92 -9.62 1.01
CA VAL A 24 -4.00 -10.75 1.09
C VAL A 24 -4.75 -11.81 0.32
N ARG A 25 -4.20 -12.16 -0.83
CA ARG A 25 -4.56 -13.37 -1.55
C ARG A 25 -4.08 -14.55 -0.69
N CYS A 26 -4.52 -14.61 0.57
CA CYS A 26 -4.67 -15.78 1.40
C CYS A 26 -5.68 -16.65 0.66
N ARG A 27 -5.18 -17.35 -0.36
CA ARG A 27 -5.79 -18.56 -0.85
C ARG A 27 -5.66 -19.58 0.29
N TYR A 28 -6.44 -19.41 1.36
CA TYR A 28 -6.66 -20.41 2.39
C TYR A 28 -7.49 -21.52 1.73
N ARG A 29 -6.85 -22.29 0.85
CA ARG A 29 -7.33 -23.60 0.49
C ARG A 29 -7.06 -24.45 1.72
N PHE A 30 -8.06 -24.56 2.61
CA PHE A 30 -8.17 -25.63 3.60
C PHE A 30 -8.27 -26.97 2.83
N GLY A 31 -7.13 -27.43 2.33
CA GLY A 31 -6.93 -28.75 1.77
C GLY A 31 -5.84 -29.40 2.59
N ALA A 32 -6.19 -30.45 3.31
CA ALA A 32 -5.30 -31.25 4.14
C ALA A 32 -4.07 -31.70 3.33
N GLY A 33 -2.97 -30.97 3.49
CA GLY A 33 -1.62 -31.36 3.10
C GLY A 33 -0.76 -31.53 4.35
N PRO A 34 0.37 -32.26 4.27
CA PRO A 34 1.28 -32.40 5.40
C PRO A 34 1.68 -31.02 5.92
N GLY A 35 1.57 -30.81 7.23
CA GLY A 35 1.78 -29.51 7.87
C GLY A 35 3.12 -28.86 7.48
N PRO A 36 3.20 -27.52 7.49
CA PRO A 36 4.42 -26.82 7.08
C PRO A 36 5.59 -27.29 7.96
N ARG A 37 6.61 -27.84 7.30
CA ARG A 37 7.90 -28.11 7.95
C ARG A 37 8.47 -26.75 8.36
N PRO A 38 9.08 -26.60 9.55
CA PRO A 38 9.79 -25.38 9.89
C PRO A 38 11.03 -25.30 8.98
N THR A 39 10.86 -24.65 7.83
CA THR A 39 11.96 -24.23 6.98
C THR A 39 12.53 -22.97 7.62
N GLY A 40 13.79 -22.98 8.01
CA GLY A 40 14.47 -21.82 8.62
C GLY A 40 14.70 -20.65 7.65
N GLY A 41 13.85 -20.49 6.62
CA GLY A 41 13.90 -19.41 5.65
C GLY A 41 12.57 -18.66 5.63
N MET A 42 12.64 -17.35 5.41
CA MET A 42 11.49 -16.46 5.32
C MET A 42 10.52 -16.89 4.22
N GLU A 43 9.23 -16.96 4.53
CA GLU A 43 8.23 -17.26 3.52
C GLU A 43 8.05 -16.06 2.56
N PRO A 44 7.74 -16.28 1.26
CA PRO A 44 7.53 -15.19 0.32
C PRO A 44 6.39 -14.25 0.76
N ALA A 45 5.39 -14.78 1.45
CA ALA A 45 4.31 -13.98 2.01
C ALA A 45 4.79 -13.06 3.16
N GLU A 46 5.78 -13.49 3.94
CA GLU A 46 6.38 -12.66 4.99
C GLU A 46 7.22 -11.53 4.39
N ALA A 47 7.97 -11.82 3.32
CA ALA A 47 8.73 -10.81 2.58
C ALA A 47 7.79 -9.74 1.97
N GLU A 48 6.68 -10.18 1.35
CA GLU A 48 5.64 -9.26 0.83
C GLU A 48 5.05 -8.38 1.94
N PHE A 49 4.73 -8.98 3.10
CA PHE A 49 4.20 -8.23 4.25
C PHE A 49 5.18 -7.18 4.78
N LEU A 50 6.50 -7.45 4.75
CA LEU A 50 7.49 -6.45 5.12
C LEU A 50 7.61 -5.34 4.08
N ALA A 51 7.61 -5.69 2.80
CA ALA A 51 7.69 -4.73 1.70
C ALA A 51 6.51 -3.76 1.67
N GLU A 52 5.33 -4.18 2.11
CA GLU A 52 4.12 -3.35 2.19
C GLU A 52 4.26 -2.10 3.10
N LYS A 53 5.26 -2.08 3.98
CA LYS A 53 5.55 -0.95 4.87
C LYS A 53 6.27 0.21 4.16
N GLU A 54 6.87 -0.05 3.00
CA GLU A 54 7.54 0.98 2.21
C GLU A 54 6.57 2.09 1.81
N LEU A 55 7.09 3.30 1.69
CA LEU A 55 6.31 4.48 1.32
C LEU A 55 6.32 4.66 -0.19
N VAL A 56 5.16 4.98 -0.75
CA VAL A 56 4.97 5.32 -2.16
C VAL A 56 4.12 6.57 -2.28
N THR A 57 4.35 7.32 -3.35
CA THR A 57 3.58 8.53 -3.64
C THR A 57 2.33 8.19 -4.43
N ILE A 58 1.18 8.69 -3.98
CA ILE A 58 -0.09 8.60 -4.70
C ILE A 58 -0.69 9.99 -4.91
N VAL A 59 -1.51 10.12 -5.94
CA VAL A 59 -2.39 11.27 -6.17
C VAL A 59 -3.83 10.80 -5.91
N PRO A 60 -4.45 11.19 -4.78
CA PRO A 60 -5.81 10.80 -4.47
C PRO A 60 -6.81 11.62 -5.31
N ASN A 61 -7.99 11.04 -5.52
CA ASN A 61 -9.14 11.67 -6.18
C ASN A 61 -10.25 12.04 -5.18
N PHE A 62 -9.97 11.95 -3.88
CA PHE A 62 -10.93 12.21 -2.80
C PHE A 62 -10.30 13.14 -1.76
N SER A 63 -11.16 13.84 -1.03
CA SER A 63 -10.75 14.66 0.12
C SER A 63 -10.95 13.86 1.41
N LEU A 64 -9.92 13.83 2.25
CA LEU A 64 -10.00 13.28 3.60
C LEU A 64 -8.98 13.99 4.49
N ASP A 65 -9.41 14.33 5.70
CA ASP A 65 -8.54 14.91 6.71
C ASP A 65 -7.47 13.89 7.18
N ARG A 66 -6.55 14.35 8.05
CA ARG A 66 -5.49 13.49 8.57
C ARG A 66 -6.07 12.29 9.31
N ILE A 67 -5.50 11.12 9.05
CA ILE A 67 -5.81 9.88 9.75
C ILE A 67 -4.69 9.63 10.75
N HIS A 68 -5.04 9.51 12.03
CA HIS A 68 -4.10 9.18 13.10
C HIS A 68 -4.08 7.66 13.30
N LEU A 69 -2.97 7.00 12.94
CA LEU A 69 -2.77 5.56 13.15
C LEU A 69 -1.75 5.31 14.26
N ILE A 70 -1.74 4.09 14.81
CA ILE A 70 -0.74 3.65 15.79
C ILE A 70 0.68 3.80 15.23
N GLY A 71 0.86 3.58 13.93
CA GLY A 71 2.14 3.69 13.22
C GLY A 71 2.48 5.10 12.71
N GLY A 72 1.67 6.11 13.00
CA GLY A 72 1.89 7.49 12.54
C GLY A 72 0.67 8.11 11.87
N ASP A 73 0.82 9.38 11.48
CA ASP A 73 -0.25 10.15 10.85
C ASP A 73 -0.14 10.08 9.33
N LEU A 74 -1.28 9.93 8.65
CA LEU A 74 -1.36 9.91 7.18
C LEU A 74 -2.26 11.05 6.68
N GLY A 75 -1.85 11.69 5.57
CA GLY A 75 -2.58 12.78 4.96
C GLY A 75 -2.15 14.17 5.45
N PRO A 76 -2.90 15.23 5.10
CA PRO A 76 -4.25 15.22 4.52
C PRO A 76 -4.29 14.74 3.07
N PHE A 77 -5.37 14.05 2.69
CA PHE A 77 -5.62 13.62 1.32
C PHE A 77 -6.40 14.71 0.60
N ASN A 78 -5.74 15.40 -0.31
CA ASN A 78 -6.35 16.44 -1.12
C ASN A 78 -6.37 16.00 -2.60
N PRO A 79 -7.51 16.10 -3.29
CA PRO A 79 -7.61 15.70 -4.69
C PRO A 79 -6.55 16.39 -5.55
N GLY A 80 -5.82 15.61 -6.34
CA GLY A 80 -4.81 16.14 -7.27
C GLY A 80 -3.46 16.53 -6.63
N LEU A 81 -3.32 16.47 -5.30
CA LEU A 81 -2.04 16.72 -4.63
C LEU A 81 -1.34 15.40 -4.28
N PRO A 82 -0.04 15.25 -4.60
CA PRO A 82 0.71 14.05 -4.24
C PRO A 82 0.84 13.92 -2.72
N VAL A 83 0.69 12.70 -2.21
CA VAL A 83 0.86 12.36 -0.80
C VAL A 83 1.58 11.02 -0.67
N GLU A 84 2.48 10.94 0.30
CA GLU A 84 3.19 9.70 0.62
C GLU A 84 2.33 8.83 1.55
N VAL A 85 2.18 7.56 1.17
CA VAL A 85 1.46 6.56 1.95
C VAL A 85 2.17 5.22 1.89
N PRO A 86 1.94 4.34 2.87
CA PRO A 86 2.40 2.96 2.79
C PRO A 86 1.80 2.22 1.58
N VAL A 87 2.56 1.27 1.04
CA VAL A 87 2.16 0.45 -0.12
C VAL A 87 0.84 -0.29 0.12
N TRP A 88 0.63 -0.87 1.31
CA TRP A 88 -0.65 -1.55 1.64
C TRP A 88 -1.87 -0.62 1.47
N LEU A 89 -1.71 0.66 1.80
CA LEU A 89 -2.77 1.66 1.66
C LEU A 89 -2.92 2.08 0.20
N ALA A 90 -1.81 2.33 -0.48
CA ALA A 90 -1.80 2.69 -1.90
C ALA A 90 -2.52 1.66 -2.77
N ILE A 91 -2.25 0.37 -2.54
CA ILE A 91 -2.89 -0.74 -3.27
C ILE A 91 -4.38 -0.78 -2.96
N ASN A 92 -4.77 -0.63 -1.68
CA ASN A 92 -6.18 -0.63 -1.30
C ASN A 92 -6.95 0.53 -1.96
N LEU A 93 -6.34 1.71 -2.07
CA LEU A 93 -6.93 2.87 -2.74
C LEU A 93 -6.96 2.70 -4.27
N LYS A 94 -5.92 2.10 -4.88
CA LYS A 94 -5.85 1.76 -6.30
C LYS A 94 -6.96 0.79 -6.70
N GLN A 95 -7.18 -0.26 -5.91
CA GLN A 95 -8.25 -1.24 -6.15
C GLN A 95 -9.65 -0.62 -6.12
N ARG A 96 -9.85 0.43 -5.31
CA ARG A 96 -11.10 1.19 -5.25
C ARG A 96 -11.17 2.34 -6.26
N GLN A 97 -10.17 2.47 -7.14
CA GLN A 97 -10.07 3.55 -8.14
C GLN A 97 -10.08 4.96 -7.52
N LYS A 98 -9.59 5.09 -6.28
CA LYS A 98 -9.59 6.36 -5.52
C LYS A 98 -8.28 7.13 -5.62
N CYS A 99 -7.24 6.56 -6.20
CA CYS A 99 -5.97 7.24 -6.41
C CYS A 99 -5.29 6.78 -7.69
N ARG A 100 -4.38 7.62 -8.18
CA ARG A 100 -3.38 7.27 -9.18
C ARG A 100 -2.04 7.09 -8.48
N LEU A 101 -1.39 5.95 -8.69
CA LEU A 101 -0.08 5.69 -8.13
C LEU A 101 1.00 6.35 -8.99
N ILE A 102 1.97 6.99 -8.34
CA ILE A 102 3.18 7.49 -9.00
C ILE A 102 4.26 6.42 -8.80
N PRO A 103 4.86 5.90 -9.89
CA PRO A 103 5.93 4.92 -9.77
C PRO A 103 7.14 5.54 -9.05
N PRO A 104 7.86 4.78 -8.21
CA PRO A 104 9.11 5.24 -7.60
C PRO A 104 10.14 5.66 -8.65
N GLU A 105 11.04 6.56 -8.27
CA GLU A 105 12.07 7.10 -9.16
C GLU A 105 13.00 6.03 -9.77
N TRP A 106 13.25 4.94 -9.05
CA TRP A 106 14.08 3.82 -9.51
C TRP A 106 13.38 2.93 -10.54
N MET A 107 12.06 3.04 -10.67
CA MET A 107 11.25 2.21 -11.56
C MET A 107 11.17 2.76 -12.99
N ASP A 108 12.10 3.66 -13.34
CA ASP A 108 12.24 4.23 -14.67
C ASP A 108 12.98 3.25 -15.61
N VAL A 109 12.53 3.15 -16.87
CA VAL A 109 13.07 2.21 -17.84
C VAL A 109 14.55 2.49 -18.12
N GLU A 110 14.93 3.75 -18.30
CA GLU A 110 16.30 4.14 -18.67
C GLU A 110 17.27 3.78 -17.53
N LYS A 111 16.86 4.04 -16.27
CA LYS A 111 17.65 3.69 -15.08
C LYS A 111 17.78 2.19 -14.89
N LEU A 112 16.71 1.43 -15.11
CA LEU A 112 16.73 -0.02 -15.00
C LEU A 112 17.64 -0.66 -16.07
N GLU A 113 17.69 -0.10 -17.27
CA GLU A 113 18.63 -0.55 -18.31
C GLU A 113 20.09 -0.26 -17.94
N GLU A 114 20.37 0.91 -17.36
CA GLU A 114 21.72 1.23 -16.86
C GLU A 114 22.15 0.26 -15.74
N ILE A 115 21.26 -0.01 -14.77
CA ILE A 115 21.53 -0.96 -13.68
C ILE A 115 21.78 -2.37 -14.25
N ARG A 116 20.97 -2.83 -15.20
CA ARG A 116 21.14 -4.12 -15.88
C ARG A 116 22.50 -4.22 -16.57
N ASP A 117 22.89 -3.18 -17.31
CA ASP A 117 24.13 -3.19 -18.07
C ASP A 117 25.37 -3.09 -17.16
N ARG A 118 25.23 -2.43 -16.01
CA ARG A 118 26.26 -2.39 -14.95
C ARG A 118 26.42 -3.75 -14.29
N GLU A 119 25.32 -4.37 -13.85
CA GLU A 119 25.34 -5.71 -13.24
C GLU A 119 25.96 -6.75 -14.18
N ARG A 120 25.77 -6.62 -15.49
CA ARG A 120 26.38 -7.53 -16.47
C ARG A 120 27.90 -7.38 -16.61
N LYS A 121 28.45 -6.21 -16.26
CA LYS A 121 29.88 -5.90 -16.39
C LYS A 121 30.66 -6.24 -15.11
N GLU A 122 29.98 -6.33 -13.98
CA GLU A 122 30.58 -6.50 -12.66
C GLU A 122 30.45 -7.96 -12.22
N ASP A 123 31.52 -8.58 -11.72
CA ASP A 123 31.50 -9.96 -11.21
C ASP A 123 30.90 -10.08 -9.79
N THR A 124 30.60 -8.94 -9.17
CA THR A 124 29.98 -8.84 -7.84
C THR A 124 28.62 -8.17 -7.91
N PHE A 125 27.72 -8.53 -6.99
CA PHE A 125 26.39 -7.93 -6.89
C PHE A 125 26.47 -6.41 -6.75
N THR A 126 25.84 -5.71 -7.69
CA THR A 126 25.73 -4.24 -7.60
C THR A 126 24.64 -3.85 -6.61
N PRO A 127 24.75 -2.68 -5.97
CA PRO A 127 23.72 -2.21 -5.05
C PRO A 127 22.41 -1.96 -5.78
N MET A 128 21.34 -2.58 -5.28
CA MET A 128 19.98 -2.47 -5.81
C MET A 128 19.27 -1.24 -5.23
N PRO A 129 18.38 -0.55 -5.98
CA PRO A 129 17.82 0.73 -5.55
C PRO A 129 16.83 0.65 -4.38
N SER A 130 16.24 -0.52 -4.11
CA SER A 130 15.39 -0.76 -2.94
C SER A 130 15.64 -2.18 -2.41
N PRO A 131 15.62 -2.39 -1.08
CA PRO A 131 15.75 -3.73 -0.49
C PRO A 131 14.61 -4.68 -0.89
N TYR A 132 13.42 -4.15 -1.18
CA TYR A 132 12.21 -4.92 -1.49
C TYR A 132 11.74 -4.74 -2.94
N TYR A 133 12.66 -4.49 -3.88
CA TYR A 133 12.30 -4.17 -5.27
C TYR A 133 11.46 -5.27 -5.96
N MET A 134 11.70 -6.56 -5.65
CA MET A 134 10.95 -7.67 -6.24
C MET A 134 9.48 -7.66 -5.82
N GLU A 135 9.22 -7.48 -4.52
CA GLU A 135 7.88 -7.43 -3.96
C GLU A 135 7.17 -6.15 -4.40
N LEU A 136 7.86 -5.00 -4.38
CA LEU A 136 7.31 -3.73 -4.84
C LEU A 136 6.91 -3.78 -6.31
N THR A 137 7.78 -4.26 -7.20
CA THR A 137 7.44 -4.37 -8.63
C THR A 137 6.24 -5.28 -8.85
N LYS A 138 6.17 -6.42 -8.16
CA LYS A 138 5.02 -7.34 -8.20
C LYS A 138 3.73 -6.67 -7.73
N LEU A 139 3.76 -5.96 -6.61
CA LEU A 139 2.58 -5.33 -6.03
C LEU A 139 2.08 -4.12 -6.86
N LEU A 140 2.99 -3.32 -7.40
CA LEU A 140 2.67 -2.10 -8.14
C LEU A 140 2.17 -2.37 -9.56
N LEU A 141 2.72 -3.38 -10.24
CA LEU A 141 2.40 -3.73 -11.63
C LEU A 141 1.19 -4.68 -11.78
N ASN A 142 0.71 -5.27 -10.68
CA ASN A 142 -0.52 -6.08 -10.66
C ASN A 142 -1.80 -5.25 -10.80
#